data_AF-U2KP39-F1
#
_entry.id   AF-U2KP39-F1
#
_cell.length_a   1.000
_cell.length_b   1.000
_cell.length_c   1.000
_cell.angle_alpha   90.00
_cell.angle_beta   90.00
_cell.angle_gamma   90.00
#
_symmetry.space_group_name_H-M   'P 1'
#
loop_
_entity.id
_entity.type
_entity.pdbx_description
1 polymer ?
#
loop_
_entity_poly.entity_id
_entity_poly.type
_entity_poly.pdbx_seq_one_letter_code
_entity_poly.pdbx_strand_id
1 'polypeptide(L)' 'MFYTLILENQSGEQVNLSATANQYMTSKIEGLNPPAGTISTSSYAGMNGSYLNNAFIEKRNVVISFAMRGIGIEK' A
#
# COMPACT_ATOMS: atom_id res chain seq x y z
N MET A 1 -17.63 4.38 3.19
CA MET A 1 -16.41 4.49 2.37
C MET A 1 -16.39 3.27 1.46
N PHE A 2 -16.50 3.47 0.14
CA PHE A 2 -16.58 2.39 -0.85
C PHE A 2 -15.19 2.18 -1.46
N TYR A 3 -14.70 0.95 -1.48
CA TYR A 3 -13.45 0.57 -2.13
C TYR A 3 -13.67 -0.66 -3.01
N THR A 4 -12.99 -0.72 -4.15
CA THR A 4 -13.01 -1.85 -5.07
C THR A 4 -11.61 -2.42 -5.17
N LEU A 5 -11.45 -3.73 -4.99
CA LEU A 5 -10.18 -4.42 -5.16
C LEU A 5 -10.21 -5.30 -6.41
N ILE A 6 -9.32 -4.99 -7.34
CA ILE A 6 -9.12 -5.74 -8.59
C ILE A 6 -7.66 -6.21 -8.59
N LEU A 7 -7.47 -7.53 -8.68
CA LEU A 7 -6.15 -8.11 -8.98
C LEU A 7 -6.02 -8.22 -10.49
N GLU A 8 -5.01 -7.60 -11.07
CA GLU A 8 -4.69 -7.71 -12.50
C GLU A 8 -3.34 -8.40 -12.66
N ASN A 9 -3.28 -9.43 -13.51
CA ASN A 9 -2.00 -10.04 -13.87
C ASN A 9 -1.32 -9.29 -15.03
N GLN A 10 -0.07 -9.66 -15.35
CA GLN A 10 0.69 -9.01 -16.44
C GLN A 10 0.07 -9.20 -17.83
N SER A 11 -0.86 -10.15 -17.98
CA SER A 11 -1.60 -10.41 -19.22
C SER A 11 -2.90 -9.59 -19.33
N GLY A 12 -3.21 -8.75 -18.33
CA GLY A 12 -4.42 -7.93 -18.29
C GLY A 12 -5.67 -8.67 -17.81
N GLU A 13 -5.54 -9.90 -17.31
CA GLU A 13 -6.66 -10.62 -16.72
C GLU A 13 -6.96 -10.08 -15.32
N GLN A 14 -8.22 -9.71 -15.09
CA GLN A 14 -8.67 -9.08 -13.86
C GLN A 14 -9.55 -10.02 -13.03
N VAL A 15 -9.25 -10.13 -11.74
CA VAL A 15 -10.07 -10.80 -10.73
C VAL A 15 -10.61 -9.75 -9.76
N ASN A 16 -11.93 -9.54 -9.79
CA ASN A 16 -12.61 -8.58 -8.92
C ASN A 16 -12.97 -9.25 -7.58
N LEU A 17 -12.14 -9.00 -6.56
CA LEU A 17 -12.33 -9.55 -5.23
C LEU A 17 -13.47 -8.90 -4.45
N SER A 18 -13.96 -7.73 -4.89
CA SER A 18 -15.11 -7.05 -4.28
C SER A 18 -16.45 -7.56 -4.80
N ALA A 19 -16.51 -8.08 -6.03
CA ALA A 19 -17.73 -8.66 -6.62
C ALA A 19 -17.91 -10.14 -6.25
N THR A 20 -16.82 -10.87 -6.00
CA THR A 20 -16.84 -12.29 -5.56
C THR A 20 -16.89 -12.42 -4.03
N ALA A 21 -17.64 -11.54 -3.37
CA ALA A 21 -17.68 -11.40 -1.90
C ALA A 21 -18.06 -12.69 -1.13
N ASN A 22 -18.67 -13.68 -1.80
CA ASN A 22 -18.98 -14.99 -1.20
C ASN A 22 -17.79 -15.98 -1.20
N GLN A 23 -16.68 -15.70 -1.89
CA GLN A 23 -15.51 -16.60 -1.99
C GLN A 23 -14.22 -15.96 -1.47
N TYR A 24 -14.10 -14.64 -1.54
CA TYR A 24 -12.92 -13.89 -1.12
C TYR A 24 -13.32 -12.71 -0.24
N MET A 25 -12.93 -12.74 1.04
CA MET A 25 -13.10 -11.61 1.96
C MET A 25 -11.77 -10.90 2.11
N THR A 26 -11.67 -9.68 1.57
CA THR A 26 -10.54 -8.80 1.83
C THR A 26 -10.63 -8.30 3.26
N SER A 27 -9.69 -8.70 4.11
CA SER A 27 -9.76 -8.46 5.55
C SER A 27 -9.21 -7.08 5.91
N LYS A 28 -8.11 -6.66 5.26
CA LYS A 28 -7.44 -5.39 5.55
C LYS A 28 -6.47 -5.00 4.44
N ILE A 29 -6.38 -3.71 4.13
CA ILE A 29 -5.33 -3.15 3.27
C ILE A 29 -4.50 -2.20 4.13
N GLU A 30 -3.21 -2.46 4.25
CA GLU A 30 -2.25 -1.65 5.01
C GLU A 30 -1.19 -1.06 4.10
N GLY A 31 -0.55 0.00 4.60
CA GLY A 31 0.47 0.73 3.83
C GLY A 31 -0.15 1.55 2.70
N LEU A 32 -1.34 2.15 2.90
CA LEU A 32 -1.89 3.20 2.02
C LEU A 32 -1.35 4.59 2.34
N ASN A 33 -0.84 4.78 3.55
CA ASN A 33 -0.28 6.04 4.00
C ASN A 33 1.00 6.37 3.20
N PRO A 34 1.26 7.66 2.95
CA PRO A 34 2.49 8.07 2.28
C PRO A 34 3.72 7.59 3.08
N PRO A 35 4.74 7.03 2.40
CA PRO A 35 5.97 6.61 3.06
C PRO A 35 6.69 7.80 3.71
N ALA A 36 7.46 7.52 4.75
CA ALA A 36 8.26 8.55 5.41
C ALA A 36 9.29 9.13 4.44
N GLY A 37 9.44 10.45 4.45
CA GLY A 37 10.50 11.15 3.74
C GLY A 37 11.68 11.39 4.68
N THR A 38 12.88 11.04 4.25
CA THR A 38 14.11 11.40 4.97
C THR A 38 14.72 12.63 4.33
N ILE A 39 14.93 13.67 5.14
CA ILE A 39 15.58 14.91 4.71
C ILE A 39 16.93 14.99 5.42
N SER A 40 18.00 15.10 4.64
CA SER A 40 19.35 15.32 5.14
C SER A 40 19.67 16.80 5.04
N THR A 41 19.86 17.44 6.20
CA THR A 41 20.30 18.84 6.29
C THR A 41 21.62 18.96 7.03
N SER A 42 22.39 19.99 6.71
CA SER A 42 23.62 20.35 7.42
C SER A 42 23.52 21.77 7.97
N SER A 43 23.89 21.93 9.23
CA SER A 43 23.99 23.24 9.87
C SER A 43 25.37 23.84 9.63
N TYR A 44 25.43 25.09 9.18
CA TYR A 44 26.68 25.83 9.06
C TYR A 44 26.84 26.79 10.25
N ALA A 45 27.98 26.73 10.93
CA ALA A 45 28.23 27.56 12.11
C ALA A 45 28.24 29.05 11.75
N GLY A 46 27.44 29.86 12.47
CA GLY A 46 27.36 31.31 12.26
C GLY A 46 26.31 31.78 11.26
N MET A 47 25.46 30.89 10.73
CA MET A 47 24.35 31.24 9.83
C MET A 47 23.03 30.66 10.35
N ASN A 48 21.96 31.46 10.32
CA ASN A 48 20.62 30.97 10.68
C ASN A 48 20.08 30.06 9.57
N GLY A 49 19.73 28.82 9.91
CA GLY A 49 19.15 27.85 8.98
C GLY A 49 20.02 26.62 8.75
N SER A 50 19.68 25.83 7.74
CA SER A 50 20.42 24.62 7.36
C SER A 50 20.37 24.43 5.84
N TYR A 51 21.44 23.86 5.29
CA TYR A 51 21.50 23.50 3.88
C TYR A 51 20.84 22.15 3.66
N LEU A 52 20.03 22.04 2.61
CA LEU A 52 19.47 20.75 2.17
C LEU A 52 20.52 20.02 1.35
N ASN A 53 20.94 18.84 1.81
CA ASN A 53 21.91 18.00 1.11
C ASN A 53 21.22 17.01 0.20
N ASN A 54 20.17 16.35 0.72
CA ASN A 54 19.39 15.38 -0.03
C ASN A 54 18.00 15.20 0.60
N ALA A 55 17.01 14.84 -0.21
CA ALA A 55 15.70 14.41 0.25
C ALA A 55 15.27 13.19 -0.57
N PHE A 56 14.88 12.11 0.09
CA PHE A 56 14.37 10.93 -0.60
C PHE A 56 13.13 10.38 0.09
N ILE A 57 12.29 9.72 -0.72
CA ILE A 57 11.08 9.05 -0.28
C ILE A 57 11.37 7.55 -0.30
N GLU A 58 11.11 6.89 0.83
CA GLU A 58 11.33 5.45 0.93
C GLU A 58 10.36 4.64 0.05
N LYS A 59 10.79 3.44 -0.34
CA LYS A 59 9.91 2.50 -1.04
C LYS A 59 8.72 2.16 -0.15
N ARG A 60 7.52 2.17 -0.74
CA ARG A 60 6.28 1.82 -0.06
C ARG A 60 5.92 0.36 -0.31
N ASN A 61 5.68 -0.37 0.78
CA ASN A 61 5.11 -1.72 0.71
C ASN A 61 3.60 -1.64 0.96
N VAL A 62 2.81 -2.17 0.03
CA VAL A 62 1.36 -2.29 0.18
C VAL A 62 1.06 -3.73 0.59
N VAL A 63 0.43 -3.91 1.75
CA VAL A 63 0.09 -5.23 2.27
C VAL A 63 -1.41 -5.44 2.14
N ILE A 64 -1.80 -6.42 1.34
CA ILE A 64 -3.20 -6.78 1.11
C ILE A 64 -3.46 -8.10 1.84
N SER A 65 -4.20 -8.05 2.95
CA SER A 65 -4.62 -9.22 3.69
C SER A 65 -5.98 -9.69 3.20
N PHE A 66 -6.08 -10.93 2.74
CA PHE A 66 -7.32 -11.55 2.30
C PHE A 66 -7.51 -12.91 2.97
N ALA A 67 -8.77 -13.27 3.23
CA ALA A 67 -9.17 -14.60 3.64
C ALA A 67 -9.97 -15.24 2.49
N MET A 68 -9.57 -16.43 2.07
CA MET A 68 -10.32 -17.22 1.08
C MET A 68 -11.15 -18.27 1.82
N ARG A 69 -12.45 -18.34 1.54
CA ARG A 69 -13.27 -19.45 2.01
C ARG A 69 -13.13 -20.57 0.98
N GLY A 70 -12.52 -21.68 1.37
CA GLY A 70 -12.36 -22.86 0.52
C GLY A 70 -13.70 -23.36 -0.01
N ILE A 71 -13.71 -23.82 -1.25
CA ILE A 71 -14.90 -24.40 -1.90
C ILE A 71 -15.23 -25.72 -1.18
N GLY A 72 -16.43 -25.84 -0.61
CA GLY A 72 -16.91 -27.02 0.15
C GLY A 72 -17.46 -26.75 1.57
N ILE A 73 -17.64 -25.49 1.99
CA ILE A 73 -18.05 -25.13 3.36
C ILE A 73 -19.53 -24.71 3.50
N GLU A 74 -20.33 -24.74 2.43
CA GLU A 74 -21.78 -24.48 2.53
C GLU A 74 -22.58 -25.69 2.03
N LYS A 75 -23.40 -26.23 2.93
CA LYS A 75 -24.42 -27.24 2.70
C LYS A 75 -25.78 -26.61 3.01
#